data_AF-A0A932S0B1-F1
#
_entry.id   AF-A0A932S0B1-F1
#
_cell.length_a   1.000
_cell.length_b   1.000
_cell.length_c   1.000
_cell.angle_alpha   90.00
_cell.angle_beta   90.00
_cell.angle_gamma   90.00
#
_symmetry.space_group_name_H-M   'P 1'
#
loop_
_entity.id
_entity.type
_entity.pdbx_description
1 polymer ?
#
loop_
_entity_poly.entity_id
_entity_poly.type
_entity_poly.pdbx_seq_one_letter_code
_entity_poly.pdbx_strand_id
1 'polypeptide(L)'
;MRLAESADFTVLPARTVVRIIALIRECSSIGARVSWSVTVGTEQLELIRQLDHLPAPDETTVLGDGIPLEWRPAGGFGRFYFRKGPNFLSVVDRRSAPTDWIVLDDPVAIDVFSCALAGCALAEVTGEERHATAVGDLLGRGLLMRVGDHCVTLPVHMRSWPLGTVLLGGTLASAGTKDAPERL
;
A
#
# COMPACT_ATOMS: atom_id res chain seq x y z
N MET A 1 -5.68 13.03 11.27
CA MET A 1 -5.95 13.78 10.04
C MET A 1 -7.35 13.43 9.56
N ARG A 2 -8.11 14.40 9.05
CA ARG A 2 -9.48 14.19 8.56
C ARG A 2 -9.60 14.72 7.14
N LEU A 3 -10.17 13.93 6.23
CA LEU A 3 -10.67 14.44 4.95
C LEU A 3 -12.05 15.05 5.20
N ALA A 4 -12.22 16.33 4.83
CA ALA A 4 -13.43 17.08 5.15
C ALA A 4 -14.65 16.61 4.36
N GLU A 5 -14.43 16.18 3.12
CA GLU A 5 -15.44 15.68 2.20
C GLU A 5 -15.22 14.19 1.91
N SER A 6 -16.30 13.50 1.55
CA SER A 6 -16.23 12.12 1.07
C SER A 6 -15.41 12.08 -0.21
N ALA A 7 -14.45 11.16 -0.28
CA ALA A 7 -13.66 10.93 -1.46
C ALA A 7 -14.49 10.16 -2.49
N ASP A 8 -15.19 10.89 -3.37
CA ASP A 8 -16.02 10.28 -4.42
C ASP A 8 -15.19 9.92 -5.65
N PHE A 9 -14.77 8.66 -5.73
CA PHE A 9 -13.96 8.15 -6.83
C PHE A 9 -14.73 8.01 -8.15
N THR A 10 -16.04 8.26 -8.17
CA THR A 10 -16.85 8.22 -9.39
C THR A 10 -16.83 9.56 -10.14
N VAL A 11 -16.61 10.66 -9.43
CA VAL A 11 -16.63 12.03 -10.01
C VAL A 11 -15.29 12.75 -9.90
N LEU A 12 -14.46 12.40 -8.92
CA LEU A 12 -13.18 13.08 -8.73
C LEU A 12 -12.23 12.80 -9.91
N PRO A 13 -11.48 13.82 -10.37
CA PRO A 13 -10.44 13.62 -11.37
C PRO A 13 -9.41 12.58 -10.91
N ALA A 14 -8.91 11.76 -11.84
CA ALA A 14 -7.91 10.73 -11.58
C ALA A 14 -6.71 11.22 -10.74
N ARG A 15 -6.18 12.40 -11.09
CA ARG A 15 -5.09 13.07 -10.36
C ARG A 15 -5.40 13.29 -8.87
N THR A 16 -6.66 13.59 -8.54
CA THR A 16 -7.10 13.86 -7.18
C THR A 16 -7.23 12.55 -6.41
N VAL A 17 -7.78 11.52 -7.03
CA VAL A 17 -7.90 10.17 -6.46
C VAL A 17 -6.52 9.62 -6.08
N VAL A 18 -5.54 9.64 -7.00
CA VAL A 18 -4.19 9.12 -6.71
C VAL A 18 -3.49 9.89 -5.58
N ARG A 19 -3.73 11.20 -5.46
CA ARG A 19 -3.19 12.04 -4.39
C ARG A 19 -3.83 11.76 -3.04
N ILE A 20 -5.15 11.52 -3.00
CA ILE A 20 -5.85 11.09 -1.78
C ILE A 20 -5.26 9.77 -1.28
N ILE A 21 -5.05 8.81 -2.18
CA ILE A 21 -4.47 7.50 -1.84
C ILE A 21 -3.03 7.65 -1.33
N ALA A 22 -2.20 8.46 -2.01
CA ALA A 22 -0.86 8.76 -1.55
C ALA A 22 -0.85 9.42 -0.16
N LEU A 23 -1.80 10.31 0.12
CA LEU A 23 -1.94 10.98 1.42
C LEU A 23 -2.34 10.00 2.54
N ILE A 24 -3.31 9.13 2.30
CA ILE A 24 -3.73 8.09 3.26
C ILE A 24 -2.55 7.15 3.54
N ARG A 25 -1.83 6.73 2.50
CA ARG A 25 -0.62 5.91 2.61
C ARG A 25 0.49 6.60 3.40
N GLU A 26 0.72 7.89 3.18
CA GLU A 26 1.74 8.66 3.92
C GLU A 26 1.35 8.83 5.38
N CYS A 27 0.07 9.13 5.68
CA CYS A 27 -0.43 9.16 7.05
C CYS A 27 -0.25 7.79 7.73
N SER A 28 -0.51 6.70 7.00
CA SER A 28 -0.25 5.33 7.47
C SER A 28 1.23 5.11 7.77
N SER A 29 2.15 5.65 6.97
CA SER A 29 3.60 5.48 7.15
C SER A 29 4.13 6.03 8.48
N ILE A 30 3.45 7.03 9.04
CA ILE A 30 3.81 7.67 10.31
C ILE A 30 2.86 7.31 11.46
N GLY A 31 1.94 6.34 11.26
CA GLY A 31 0.97 5.94 12.26
C GLY A 31 -0.08 7.01 12.59
N ALA A 32 -0.27 8.00 11.71
CA ALA A 32 -1.31 9.00 11.90
C ALA A 32 -2.68 8.40 11.61
N ARG A 33 -3.62 8.54 12.56
CA ARG A 33 -5.02 8.16 12.33
C ARG A 33 -5.62 9.03 11.23
N VAL A 34 -6.24 8.38 10.25
CA VAL A 34 -7.01 9.03 9.18
C VAL A 34 -8.49 8.76 9.42
N SER A 35 -9.30 9.81 9.40
CA SER A 35 -10.76 9.73 9.37
C SER A 35 -11.20 10.21 8.00
N TRP A 36 -11.88 9.35 7.25
CA TRP A 36 -12.26 9.59 5.87
C TRP A 36 -13.44 8.72 5.45
N SER A 37 -14.19 9.17 4.45
CA SER A 37 -15.27 8.40 3.82
C SER A 37 -15.00 8.29 2.32
N VAL A 38 -15.53 7.26 1.68
CA VAL A 38 -15.36 7.03 0.25
C VAL A 38 -16.69 6.75 -0.43
N THR A 39 -16.87 7.28 -1.63
CA THR A 39 -17.96 6.90 -2.54
C THR A 39 -17.36 6.24 -3.78
N VAL A 40 -17.88 5.07 -4.15
CA VAL A 40 -17.40 4.29 -5.28
C VAL A 40 -18.55 3.75 -6.11
N GLY A 41 -18.33 3.57 -7.41
CA GLY A 41 -19.23 2.85 -8.30
C GLY A 41 -18.82 1.39 -8.41
N THR A 42 -19.67 0.59 -9.06
CA THR A 42 -19.42 -0.83 -9.32
C THR A 42 -18.13 -1.08 -10.10
N GLU A 43 -17.77 -0.17 -11.01
CA GLU A 43 -16.54 -0.23 -11.82
C GLU A 43 -15.25 -0.03 -10.99
N GLN A 44 -15.35 0.60 -9.82
CA GLN A 44 -14.20 0.88 -8.95
C GLN A 44 -14.01 -0.18 -7.85
N LEU A 45 -14.84 -1.23 -7.79
CA LEU A 45 -14.74 -2.23 -6.73
C LEU A 45 -13.39 -2.96 -6.72
N GLU A 46 -12.83 -3.27 -7.90
CA GLU A 46 -11.51 -3.89 -8.01
C GLU A 46 -10.37 -2.95 -7.59
N LEU A 47 -10.55 -1.63 -7.72
CA LEU A 47 -9.60 -0.66 -7.18
C LEU A 47 -9.59 -0.71 -5.65
N ILE A 48 -10.77 -0.79 -5.02
CA ILE A 48 -10.84 -0.82 -3.55
C ILE A 48 -10.18 -2.06 -2.97
N ARG A 49 -10.33 -3.24 -3.59
CA ARG A 49 -9.63 -4.47 -3.14
C ARG A 49 -8.11 -4.29 -3.08
N GLN A 50 -7.53 -3.47 -3.95
CA GLN A 50 -6.08 -3.19 -3.93
C GLN A 50 -5.66 -2.26 -2.79
N LEU A 51 -6.61 -1.56 -2.17
CA LEU A 51 -6.41 -0.58 -1.10
C LEU A 51 -6.68 -1.14 0.30
N ASP A 52 -7.12 -2.39 0.44
CA ASP A 52 -7.44 -3.04 1.73
C ASP A 52 -6.26 -3.05 2.74
N HIS A 53 -5.02 -2.79 2.30
CA HIS A 53 -3.86 -2.61 3.20
C HIS A 53 -3.79 -1.23 3.87
N LEU A 54 -4.56 -0.26 3.39
CA LEU A 54 -4.67 1.08 3.95
C LEU A 54 -5.73 1.11 5.07
N PRO A 55 -5.70 2.12 5.95
CA PRO A 55 -6.75 2.34 6.95
C PRO A 55 -8.13 2.39 6.30
N ALA A 56 -9.04 1.57 6.81
CA ALA A 56 -10.42 1.56 6.38
C ALA A 56 -11.05 2.96 6.50
N PRO A 57 -11.91 3.36 5.54
CA PRO A 57 -12.74 4.54 5.71
C PRO A 57 -13.73 4.32 6.86
N ASP A 58 -14.12 5.42 7.50
CA ASP A 58 -15.18 5.43 8.51
C ASP A 58 -16.53 5.06 7.87
N GLU A 59 -16.75 5.47 6.61
CA GLU A 59 -17.96 5.16 5.83
C GLU A 59 -17.61 4.83 4.37
N THR A 60 -18.27 3.82 3.81
CA THR A 60 -18.18 3.45 2.39
C THR A 60 -19.56 3.50 1.77
N THR A 61 -19.72 4.30 0.72
CA THR A 61 -20.93 4.36 -0.10
C THR A 61 -20.66 3.70 -1.44
N VAL A 62 -21.42 2.67 -1.78
CA VAL A 62 -21.37 2.02 -3.10
C VAL A 62 -22.60 2.49 -3.89
N LEU A 63 -22.38 3.15 -5.02
CA LEU A 63 -23.45 3.58 -5.92
C LEU A 63 -23.92 2.39 -6.79
N GLY A 64 -25.24 2.15 -6.81
CA GLY A 64 -25.89 1.09 -7.58
C GLY A 64 -26.33 -0.11 -6.73
N ASP A 65 -26.95 -1.10 -7.39
CA ASP A 65 -27.42 -2.35 -6.78
C ASP A 65 -26.24 -3.31 -6.54
N GLY A 66 -25.34 -2.94 -5.62
CA GLY A 66 -24.12 -3.68 -5.31
C GLY A 66 -24.15 -4.37 -3.96
N ILE A 67 -23.43 -5.49 -3.85
CA ILE A 67 -23.10 -6.11 -2.56
C ILE A 67 -22.33 -5.09 -1.71
N PRO A 68 -22.62 -4.96 -0.40
CA PRO A 68 -21.82 -4.12 0.49
C PRO A 68 -20.34 -4.43 0.38
N LEU A 69 -19.52 -3.40 0.20
CA LEU A 69 -18.09 -3.53 0.10
C LEU A 69 -17.50 -3.75 1.51
N GLU A 70 -17.02 -4.95 1.77
CA GLU A 70 -16.27 -5.23 2.99
C GLU A 70 -14.81 -4.78 2.82
N TRP A 71 -14.47 -3.61 3.36
CA TRP A 71 -13.08 -3.25 3.58
C TRP A 71 -12.52 -4.18 4.63
N ARG A 72 -11.56 -5.03 4.27
CA ARG A 72 -11.03 -6.01 5.24
C ARG A 72 -10.51 -5.26 6.45
N PRO A 73 -10.95 -5.60 7.68
CA PRO A 73 -10.54 -4.88 8.87
C PRO A 73 -9.01 -4.83 8.92
N ALA A 74 -8.50 -3.63 9.22
CA ALA A 74 -7.08 -3.30 9.31
C ALA A 74 -6.43 -4.08 10.46
N GLY A 75 -6.29 -5.39 10.30
CA GLY A 75 -5.49 -6.26 11.12
C GLY A 75 -4.03 -5.94 10.86
N GLY A 76 -3.53 -4.91 11.54
CA GLY A 76 -2.11 -4.60 11.68
C GLY A 76 -1.54 -3.64 10.64
N PHE A 77 -0.78 -2.67 11.14
CA PHE A 77 0.24 -1.95 10.40
C PHE A 77 1.16 -2.95 9.67
N GLY A 78 1.62 -2.61 8.45
CA GLY A 78 2.63 -3.42 7.75
C GLY A 78 2.10 -4.64 6.99
N ARG A 79 0.87 -4.58 6.45
CA ARG A 79 0.36 -5.59 5.49
C ARG A 79 0.96 -5.44 4.10
N PHE A 80 1.26 -4.24 3.66
CA PHE A 80 1.88 -4.00 2.36
C PHE A 80 2.80 -2.78 2.46
N TYR A 81 4.10 -3.03 2.44
CA TYR A 81 5.08 -1.99 2.72
C TYR A 81 6.36 -2.18 1.94
N PHE A 82 7.11 -1.09 1.81
CA PHE A 82 8.45 -1.13 1.26
C PHE A 82 9.47 -0.49 2.20
N ARG A 83 10.74 -0.86 1.98
CA ARG A 83 11.92 -0.26 2.59
C ARG A 83 12.93 0.08 1.51
N LYS A 84 13.58 1.23 1.66
CA LYS A 84 14.65 1.67 0.77
C LYS A 84 16.01 1.21 1.29
N GLY A 85 16.69 0.39 0.50
CA GLY A 85 18.12 0.15 0.62
C GLY A 85 18.93 1.13 -0.25
N PRO A 86 20.26 1.03 -0.28
CA PRO A 86 21.11 1.93 -1.07
C PRO A 86 20.77 1.90 -2.57
N ASN A 87 20.65 0.69 -3.14
CA ASN A 87 20.44 0.46 -4.57
C ASN A 87 19.25 -0.46 -4.86
N PHE A 88 18.36 -0.66 -3.88
CA PHE A 88 17.21 -1.54 -4.04
C PHE A 88 16.04 -1.09 -3.16
N LEU A 89 14.84 -1.55 -3.51
CA LEU A 89 13.65 -1.49 -2.67
C LEU A 89 13.24 -2.92 -2.30
N SER A 90 13.00 -3.17 -1.02
CA SER A 90 12.38 -4.43 -0.57
C SER A 90 10.92 -4.15 -0.27
N VAL A 91 10.02 -4.87 -0.94
CA VAL A 91 8.58 -4.82 -0.74
C VAL A 91 8.12 -6.13 -0.09
N VAL A 92 7.25 -6.01 0.90
CA VAL A 92 6.61 -7.13 1.57
C VAL A 92 5.12 -7.00 1.37
N ASP A 93 4.50 -7.99 0.73
CA ASP A 93 3.07 -8.06 0.49
C ASP A 93 2.44 -9.22 1.29
N ARG A 94 1.53 -8.85 2.20
CA ARG A 94 0.74 -9.74 3.06
C ARG A 94 -0.76 -9.50 2.86
N ARG A 95 -1.17 -8.90 1.73
CA ARG A 95 -2.58 -8.70 1.38
C ARG A 95 -3.28 -10.04 1.22
N SER A 96 -2.61 -11.00 0.59
CA SER A 96 -2.99 -12.41 0.46
C SER A 96 -1.96 -13.34 1.10
N ALA A 97 -2.35 -14.60 1.34
CA ALA A 97 -1.43 -15.66 1.69
C ALA A 97 -1.05 -16.47 0.43
N PRO A 98 0.21 -16.93 0.28
CA PRO A 98 1.35 -16.70 1.17
C PRO A 98 1.89 -15.25 1.11
N THR A 99 2.73 -14.86 2.07
CA THR A 99 3.45 -13.58 2.02
C THR A 99 4.42 -13.57 0.85
N ASP A 100 4.38 -12.51 0.05
CA ASP A 100 5.30 -12.27 -1.05
C ASP A 100 6.39 -11.26 -0.66
N TRP A 101 7.62 -11.55 -1.07
CA TRP A 101 8.81 -10.73 -0.82
C TRP A 101 9.42 -10.36 -2.16
N ILE A 102 9.28 -9.09 -2.53
CA ILE A 102 9.72 -8.58 -3.83
C ILE A 102 10.93 -7.67 -3.60
N VAL A 103 12.00 -7.90 -4.36
CA VAL A 103 13.14 -7.00 -4.41
C VAL A 103 13.13 -6.30 -5.76
N LEU A 104 13.15 -4.97 -5.74
CA LEU A 104 13.36 -4.13 -6.92
C LEU A 104 14.80 -3.61 -6.87
N ASP A 105 15.64 -4.08 -7.78
CA ASP A 105 17.05 -3.69 -7.91
C ASP A 105 17.37 -3.10 -9.29
N ASP A 106 16.45 -3.23 -10.26
CA ASP A 106 16.52 -2.51 -11.52
C ASP A 106 16.34 -1.00 -11.32
N PRO A 107 17.29 -0.15 -11.78
CA PRO A 107 17.22 1.30 -11.57
C PRO A 107 15.97 1.96 -12.18
N VAL A 108 15.46 1.46 -13.30
CA VAL A 108 14.27 2.02 -13.97
C VAL A 108 13.01 1.69 -13.18
N ALA A 109 12.88 0.46 -12.69
CA ALA A 109 11.79 0.06 -11.81
C ALA A 109 11.80 0.87 -10.50
N ILE A 110 12.98 1.11 -9.92
CA ILE A 110 13.13 1.94 -8.71
C ILE A 110 12.72 3.39 -8.99
N ASP A 111 13.12 3.94 -10.14
CA ASP A 111 12.78 5.31 -10.53
C ASP A 111 11.26 5.47 -10.73
N VAL A 112 10.64 4.61 -11.53
CA VAL A 112 9.19 4.60 -11.75
C VAL A 112 8.42 4.46 -10.42
N PHE A 113 8.83 3.51 -9.58
CA PHE A 113 8.23 3.31 -8.26
C PHE A 113 8.34 4.56 -7.38
N SER A 114 9.48 5.26 -7.44
CA SER A 114 9.74 6.45 -6.63
C SER A 114 8.98 7.67 -7.14
N CYS A 115 8.96 7.89 -8.46
CA CYS A 115 8.20 8.96 -9.12
C CYS A 115 6.70 8.85 -8.82
N ALA A 116 6.16 7.63 -8.87
CA ALA A 116 4.74 7.37 -8.59
C ALA A 116 4.34 7.42 -7.09
N LEU A 117 5.28 7.68 -6.16
CA LEU A 117 4.95 7.77 -4.73
C LEU A 117 3.90 8.85 -4.45
N ALA A 118 4.01 10.05 -5.01
CA ALA A 118 3.03 11.12 -4.76
C ALA A 118 1.75 11.00 -5.61
N GLY A 119 1.70 10.02 -6.51
CA GLY A 119 0.80 10.00 -7.65
C GLY A 119 1.33 10.90 -8.77
N CYS A 120 1.33 10.39 -10.01
CA CYS A 120 1.79 11.11 -11.20
C CYS A 120 0.96 10.72 -12.42
N ALA A 121 1.02 11.49 -13.51
CA ALA A 121 0.45 11.04 -14.78
C ALA A 121 1.29 9.88 -15.33
N LEU A 122 0.63 8.89 -15.95
CA LEU A 122 1.34 7.75 -16.57
C LEU A 122 2.37 8.23 -17.59
N ALA A 123 2.03 9.26 -18.38
CA ALA A 123 2.92 9.83 -19.38
C ALA A 123 4.25 10.35 -18.80
N GLU A 124 4.30 10.73 -17.52
CA GLU A 124 5.53 11.18 -16.85
C GLU A 124 6.51 10.03 -16.61
N VAL A 125 6.00 8.80 -16.50
CA VAL A 125 6.79 7.59 -16.20
C VAL A 125 6.78 6.56 -17.33
N THR A 126 6.29 6.92 -18.52
CA THR A 126 6.29 6.05 -19.71
C THR A 126 6.96 6.69 -20.92
N GLY A 127 7.77 7.74 -20.72
CA GLY A 127 8.40 8.49 -21.82
C GLY A 127 9.40 7.67 -22.66
N GLU A 128 9.96 6.59 -22.10
CA GLU A 128 10.87 5.68 -22.78
C GLU A 128 10.35 4.23 -22.70
N GLU A 129 10.68 3.38 -23.68
CA GLU A 129 10.20 1.99 -23.76
C GLU A 129 10.50 1.18 -22.49
N ARG A 130 11.72 1.28 -21.95
CA ARG A 130 12.10 0.60 -20.70
C ARG A 130 11.26 1.04 -19.50
N HIS A 131 10.88 2.31 -19.44
CA HIS A 131 10.02 2.83 -18.37
C HIS A 131 8.58 2.35 -18.54
N ALA A 132 8.08 2.31 -19.78
CA ALA A 132 6.77 1.75 -20.08
C ALA A 132 6.66 0.26 -19.69
N THR A 133 7.70 -0.53 -19.99
CA THR A 133 7.80 -1.93 -19.54
C THR A 133 7.81 -2.03 -18.02
N ALA A 134 8.64 -1.23 -17.33
CA ALA A 134 8.68 -1.21 -15.88
C ALA A 134 7.33 -0.83 -15.25
N VAL A 135 6.61 0.16 -15.81
CA VAL A 135 5.25 0.49 -15.40
C VAL A 135 4.30 -0.70 -15.55
N GLY A 136 4.35 -1.39 -16.69
CA GLY A 136 3.55 -2.59 -16.94
C GLY A 136 3.80 -3.69 -15.91
N ASP A 137 5.07 -3.97 -15.62
CA ASP A 137 5.46 -4.98 -14.63
C ASP A 137 5.02 -4.61 -13.21
N LEU A 138 5.19 -3.34 -12.81
CA LEU A 138 4.79 -2.88 -11.49
C LEU A 138 3.27 -2.84 -11.31
N LEU A 139 2.50 -2.52 -12.35
CA LEU A 139 1.04 -2.64 -12.36
C LEU A 139 0.61 -4.10 -12.28
N GLY A 140 1.23 -4.99 -13.07
CA GLY A 140 0.94 -6.42 -13.07
C GLY A 140 1.22 -7.10 -11.73
N ARG A 141 2.20 -6.60 -10.97
CA ARG A 141 2.52 -7.04 -9.60
C ARG A 141 1.69 -6.34 -8.52
N GLY A 142 0.80 -5.41 -8.90
CA GLY A 142 -0.01 -4.65 -7.94
C GLY A 142 0.81 -3.77 -7.00
N LEU A 143 2.01 -3.34 -7.42
CA LEU A 143 2.87 -2.38 -6.71
C LEU A 143 2.50 -0.93 -7.06
N LEU A 144 2.05 -0.71 -8.29
CA LEU A 144 1.36 0.49 -8.73
C LEU A 144 -0.13 0.20 -8.87
N MET A 145 -0.93 1.24 -8.72
CA MET A 145 -2.34 1.24 -9.10
C MET A 145 -2.58 2.32 -10.13
N ARG A 146 -3.33 2.00 -11.17
CA ARG A 146 -3.77 2.95 -12.20
C ARG A 146 -5.16 3.46 -11.89
N VAL A 147 -5.35 4.77 -12.03
CA VAL A 147 -6.66 5.44 -12.02
C VAL A 147 -6.70 6.34 -13.25
N GLY A 148 -7.54 6.02 -14.23
CA GLY A 148 -7.57 6.76 -15.50
C GLY A 148 -6.20 6.82 -16.18
N ASP A 149 -5.69 8.03 -16.38
CA ASP A 149 -4.37 8.35 -16.95
C ASP A 149 -3.27 8.59 -15.90
N HIS A 150 -3.56 8.35 -14.61
CA HIS A 150 -2.62 8.52 -13.51
C HIS A 150 -2.28 7.18 -12.83
N CYS A 151 -1.16 7.15 -12.13
CA CYS A 151 -0.77 6.02 -11.30
C CYS A 151 -0.25 6.44 -9.92
N VAL A 152 -0.27 5.52 -8.97
CA VAL A 152 0.27 5.70 -7.61
C VAL A 152 0.88 4.42 -7.07
N THR A 153 2.00 4.57 -6.38
CA THR A 153 2.65 3.49 -5.63
C THR A 153 1.84 3.10 -4.41
N LEU A 154 1.51 1.81 -4.27
CA LEU A 154 0.64 1.32 -3.20
C LEU A 154 1.35 0.97 -1.87
N PRO A 155 2.53 0.30 -1.86
CA PRO A 155 3.15 -0.11 -0.60
C PRO A 155 3.47 1.08 0.31
N VAL A 156 3.15 0.98 1.60
CA VAL A 156 3.46 2.01 2.61
C VAL A 156 4.98 2.07 2.84
N HIS A 157 5.56 3.28 2.92
CA HIS A 157 6.97 3.41 3.24
C HIS A 157 7.22 3.12 4.73
N MET A 158 7.88 2.01 5.05
CA MET A 158 8.22 1.69 6.43
C MET A 158 9.56 2.35 6.83
N ARG A 159 9.47 3.56 7.37
CA ARG A 159 10.66 4.35 7.79
C ARG A 159 11.28 3.87 9.10
N SER A 160 10.48 3.29 9.98
CA SER A 160 10.94 2.72 11.25
C SER A 160 10.23 1.40 11.53
N TRP A 161 10.93 0.49 12.20
CA TRP A 161 10.32 -0.73 12.71
C TRP A 161 9.52 -0.36 13.97
N PRO A 162 8.26 -0.81 14.13
CA PRO A 162 7.51 -0.57 15.36
C PRO A 162 8.06 -1.49 16.47
N LEU A 163 9.26 -1.18 16.97
CA LEU A 163 9.86 -1.85 18.12
C LEU A 163 9.16 -1.45 19.42
N GLY A 164 8.47 -0.31 19.44
CA GLY A 164 8.01 0.35 20.66
C GLY A 164 6.75 -0.24 21.34
N THR A 165 5.91 -1.02 20.67
CA THR A 165 4.68 -1.55 21.32
C THR A 165 4.71 -3.06 21.51
N VAL A 166 5.44 -3.78 20.66
CA VAL A 166 5.61 -5.24 20.80
C VAL A 166 6.65 -5.57 21.88
N LEU A 167 7.71 -4.77 22.03
CA LEU A 167 8.73 -5.00 23.07
C LEU A 167 8.36 -4.44 24.46
N LEU A 168 7.36 -3.54 24.56
CA LEU A 168 6.92 -2.98 25.84
C LEU A 168 5.64 -3.65 26.40
N GLY A 169 4.98 -4.51 25.63
CA GLY A 169 3.81 -5.29 26.08
C GLY A 169 4.00 -6.81 26.03
N GLY A 170 5.07 -7.31 25.41
CA GLY A 170 5.42 -8.72 25.38
C GLY A 170 6.71 -8.96 26.15
N THR A 171 6.60 -9.68 27.26
CA THR A 171 7.71 -10.17 28.06
C THR A 171 8.79 -10.77 27.15
N LEU A 172 9.98 -10.16 27.13
CA LEU A 172 11.23 -10.83 26.75
C LEU A 172 11.53 -11.89 27.82
N ALA A 173 10.80 -13.00 27.78
CA ALA A 173 11.00 -14.14 28.66
C ALA A 173 10.60 -15.44 27.94
N SER A 174 11.18 -15.71 26.77
CA SER A 174 11.33 -17.08 26.26
C SER A 174 12.17 -17.11 24.97
N ALA A 175 13.49 -16.98 25.12
CA ALA A 175 14.41 -17.52 24.12
C ALA A 175 15.74 -17.80 24.80
N GLY A 176 15.87 -18.99 25.39
CA GLY A 176 17.11 -19.35 26.07
C GLY A 176 17.11 -20.67 26.84
N THR A 177 16.35 -21.70 26.43
CA THR A 177 16.70 -23.07 26.84
C THR A 177 17.20 -23.79 25.61
N LYS A 178 18.53 -23.90 25.54
CA LYS A 178 19.25 -24.70 24.56
C LYS A 178 19.16 -26.14 25.04
N ASP A 179 18.25 -26.92 24.46
CA ASP A 179 18.29 -28.37 24.58
C ASP A 179 19.57 -28.87 23.89
N ALA A 180 20.52 -29.32 24.70
CA ALA A 180 21.65 -30.12 24.23
C ALA A 180 21.22 -31.60 24.27
N PRO A 181 21.61 -32.41 23.27
CA PRO A 181 21.14 -33.79 23.17
C PRO A 181 21.82 -34.69 24.21
N GLU A 182 21.03 -35.54 24.87
CA GLU A 182 21.51 -36.68 25.64
C GLU A 182 22.34 -37.62 24.76
N ARG A 183 23.55 -37.95 25.23
CA ARG A 183 24.27 -39.17 24.82
C ARG A 183 24.94 -39.79 26.04
N LEU A 184 24.41 -40.98 26.38
CA LEU A 184 24.96 -42.11 27.14
C LEU A 184 25.30 -41.90 28.62
#